data_AF-A0AAC9NKH4-F1
#
_entry.id   AF-A0AAC9NKH4-F1
#
_cell.length_a   1.000
_cell.length_b   1.000
_cell.length_c   1.000
_cell.angle_alpha   90.00
_cell.angle_beta   90.00
_cell.angle_gamma   90.00
#
_symmetry.space_group_name_H-M   'P 1'
#
loop_
_entity.id
_entity.type
_entity.pdbx_description
1 polymer ?
#
loop_
_entity_poly.entity_id
_entity_poly.type
_entity_poly.pdbx_seq_one_letter_code
_entity_poly.pdbx_strand_id
1 'polypeptide(L)'
;MRALFSKPLISYVIGILLVITTTGFVLSQVIENFFILIAVLLIEFIIFLLFLLHFYDKYMKPIKKATKTVDEIVKGNYRARFHHPVNDTIGQLSKRINALARNLSELSIQEQMQSEQLSTVIDNTESGLILIDSKGYIHLVNRKIIDMFGGTPKDYRGYLYYDVLENEVIHEAVQKAFLYEKNIKYAFTNYKNKDKFYLEIVGAPIFNERNMLKGAVLVIYDITEMKKLELMRKDFVANVSHELKTPITSIKGFAETLMETPLTDGDTHNEFLSIIYNESHRLQLLIEDLLILSKLEKEDFKLDLEEIDAEQLMEDISPLIKHQAQEKGIHLALNIQEVNTFEADKERVKQVIINLLDNAFNYTPKGGNVSLSIGSKEEQFYIQVKDTGIGIEQEALPRIFERFYRVDKARSRNTGGTGLGLAIVKHIVEVHHGDIKIESEQDTGTTITVFLPQDNPL
;
A
#
# COMPACT_ATOMS: atom_id res chain seq x y z
N MET A 1 -35.56 -41.17 -49.22
CA MET A 1 -35.67 -42.61 -48.88
C MET A 1 -35.04 -43.02 -47.56
N ARG A 2 -33.79 -42.67 -47.21
CA ARG A 2 -33.14 -43.12 -45.94
C ARG A 2 -33.80 -42.64 -44.63
N ALA A 3 -34.58 -41.55 -44.65
CA ALA A 3 -35.27 -41.04 -43.45
C ALA A 3 -36.52 -41.87 -43.05
N LEU A 4 -37.16 -42.52 -44.03
CA LEU A 4 -38.37 -43.34 -43.82
C LEU A 4 -38.09 -44.61 -42.99
N PHE A 5 -36.82 -45.01 -42.85
CA PHE A 5 -36.39 -46.19 -42.09
C PHE A 5 -35.71 -45.87 -40.76
N SER A 6 -35.97 -44.70 -40.17
CA SER A 6 -35.58 -44.46 -38.78
C SER A 6 -36.48 -45.26 -37.83
N LYS A 7 -35.93 -45.85 -36.75
CA LYS A 7 -36.63 -46.75 -35.81
C LYS A 7 -38.06 -46.31 -35.41
N PRO A 8 -38.35 -45.02 -35.12
CA PRO A 8 -39.71 -44.61 -34.78
C PRO A 8 -40.66 -44.52 -35.98
N LEU A 9 -40.15 -44.37 -37.21
CA LEU A 9 -40.97 -44.30 -38.43
C LEU A 9 -41.40 -45.69 -38.93
N ILE A 10 -40.61 -46.73 -38.63
CA ILE A 10 -40.90 -48.12 -39.01
C ILE A 10 -42.22 -48.59 -38.39
N SER A 11 -42.51 -48.28 -37.12
CA SER A 11 -43.78 -48.65 -36.48
C SER A 11 -44.98 -47.98 -37.12
N TYR A 12 -44.86 -46.73 -37.59
CA TYR A 12 -45.92 -46.04 -38.32
C TYR A 12 -46.11 -46.58 -39.74
N VAL A 13 -45.01 -46.92 -40.42
CA VAL A 13 -45.07 -47.57 -41.75
C VAL A 13 -45.74 -48.94 -41.66
N ILE A 14 -45.42 -49.72 -40.62
CA ILE A 14 -46.08 -51.00 -40.33
C ILE A 14 -47.58 -50.77 -40.04
N GLY A 15 -47.92 -49.75 -39.25
CA GLY A 15 -49.31 -49.39 -38.96
C GLY A 15 -50.10 -49.01 -40.22
N ILE A 16 -49.53 -48.19 -41.10
CA ILE A 16 -50.15 -47.82 -42.39
C ILE A 16 -50.30 -49.04 -43.29
N LEU A 17 -49.26 -49.87 -43.37
CA LEU A 17 -49.32 -51.10 -44.18
C LEU A 17 -50.42 -52.03 -43.65
N LEU A 18 -50.56 -52.16 -42.33
CA LEU A 18 -51.63 -52.94 -41.71
C LEU A 18 -53.02 -52.38 -42.06
N VAL A 19 -53.20 -51.06 -41.98
CA VAL A 19 -54.46 -50.39 -42.37
C VAL A 19 -54.76 -50.60 -43.85
N ILE A 20 -53.79 -50.40 -44.74
CA ILE A 20 -53.97 -50.59 -46.20
C ILE A 20 -54.28 -52.06 -46.53
N THR A 21 -53.65 -53.02 -45.82
CA THR A 21 -53.94 -54.44 -46.04
C THR A 21 -55.33 -54.83 -45.55
N THR A 22 -55.81 -54.28 -44.43
CA THR A 22 -57.14 -54.56 -43.91
C THR A 22 -58.23 -53.87 -44.72
N THR A 23 -58.02 -52.61 -45.14
CA THR A 23 -58.95 -51.91 -46.05
C THR A 23 -58.99 -52.59 -47.42
N GLY A 24 -57.84 -53.00 -47.96
CA GLY A 24 -57.76 -53.79 -49.19
C GLY A 24 -58.51 -55.11 -49.11
N PHE A 25 -58.36 -55.84 -48.00
CA PHE A 25 -59.09 -57.09 -47.78
C PHE A 25 -60.61 -56.86 -47.73
N VAL A 26 -61.09 -55.83 -47.02
CA VAL A 26 -62.52 -55.53 -46.94
C VAL A 26 -63.08 -55.06 -48.29
N LEU A 27 -62.38 -54.17 -48.99
CA LEU A 27 -62.83 -53.64 -50.28
C LEU A 27 -62.82 -54.71 -51.38
N SER A 28 -61.92 -55.69 -51.32
CA SER A 28 -61.90 -56.81 -52.28
C SER A 28 -63.15 -57.70 -52.22
N GLN A 29 -63.91 -57.68 -51.12
CA GLN A 29 -65.17 -58.43 -50.98
C GLN A 29 -66.35 -57.72 -51.66
N VAL A 30 -66.20 -56.42 -51.99
CA VAL A 30 -67.30 -55.56 -52.48
C VAL A 30 -67.04 -55.06 -53.90
N ILE A 31 -65.77 -54.86 -54.28
CA ILE A 31 -65.38 -54.33 -55.60
C ILE A 31 -64.85 -55.46 -56.48
N GLU A 32 -65.61 -55.87 -57.50
CA GLU A 32 -65.20 -56.93 -58.43
C GLU A 32 -64.11 -56.47 -59.43
N ASN A 33 -64.00 -55.16 -59.69
CA ASN A 33 -63.03 -54.62 -60.64
C ASN A 33 -61.66 -54.34 -59.97
N PHE A 34 -60.68 -55.18 -60.29
CA PHE A 34 -59.31 -55.10 -59.77
C PHE A 34 -58.61 -53.74 -60.00
N PHE A 35 -58.86 -53.09 -61.16
CA PHE A 35 -58.26 -51.79 -61.45
C PHE A 35 -58.80 -50.68 -60.54
N ILE A 36 -60.09 -50.75 -60.17
CA ILE A 36 -60.72 -49.79 -59.26
C ILE A 36 -60.19 -49.99 -57.84
N LEU A 37 -60.03 -51.24 -57.39
CA LEU A 37 -59.46 -51.56 -56.08
C LEU A 37 -58.03 -51.01 -55.93
N ILE A 38 -57.17 -51.23 -56.93
CA ILE A 38 -55.79 -50.70 -56.92
C ILE A 38 -55.79 -49.16 -56.88
N ALA A 39 -56.65 -48.52 -57.69
CA ALA A 39 -56.72 -47.06 -57.71
C ALA A 39 -57.11 -46.48 -56.34
N VAL A 40 -58.07 -47.10 -55.66
CA VAL A 40 -58.50 -46.67 -54.31
C VAL A 40 -57.37 -46.86 -53.28
N LEU A 41 -56.70 -48.01 -53.28
CA LEU A 41 -55.58 -48.28 -52.36
C LEU A 41 -54.38 -47.36 -52.62
N LEU A 42 -54.14 -46.99 -53.88
CA LEU A 42 -53.07 -46.06 -54.24
C LEU A 42 -53.38 -44.64 -53.76
N ILE A 43 -54.63 -44.19 -53.88
CA ILE A 43 -55.07 -42.90 -53.33
C ILE A 43 -54.96 -42.90 -51.80
N GLU A 44 -55.42 -43.95 -51.14
CA GLU A 44 -55.29 -44.13 -49.69
C GLU A 44 -53.83 -44.06 -49.25
N PHE A 45 -52.94 -44.78 -49.94
CA PHE A 45 -51.50 -44.75 -49.69
C PHE A 45 -50.92 -43.33 -49.82
N ILE A 46 -51.29 -42.58 -50.86
CA ILE A 46 -50.83 -41.20 -51.05
C ILE A 46 -51.30 -40.30 -49.90
N ILE A 47 -52.56 -40.44 -49.47
CA ILE A 47 -53.11 -39.65 -48.35
C ILE A 47 -52.34 -39.95 -47.06
N PHE A 48 -52.08 -41.23 -46.75
CA PHE A 48 -51.29 -41.60 -45.58
C PHE A 48 -49.84 -41.12 -45.66
N LEU A 49 -49.22 -41.18 -46.85
CA LEU A 49 -47.88 -40.67 -47.06
C LEU A 49 -47.81 -39.15 -46.79
N LEU A 50 -48.76 -38.39 -47.33
CA LEU A 50 -48.86 -36.94 -47.08
C LEU A 50 -49.09 -36.64 -45.60
N PHE A 51 -49.96 -37.40 -44.94
CA PHE A 51 -50.21 -37.26 -43.50
C PHE A 51 -48.94 -37.52 -42.68
N LEU A 52 -48.19 -38.58 -42.99
CA LEU A 52 -46.97 -38.95 -42.28
C LEU A 52 -45.85 -37.92 -42.49
N LEU A 53 -45.69 -37.39 -43.70
CA LEU A 53 -44.77 -36.28 -43.97
C LEU A 53 -45.16 -35.03 -43.17
N HIS A 54 -46.45 -34.66 -43.18
CA HIS A 54 -46.96 -33.55 -42.40
C HIS A 54 -46.72 -33.75 -40.89
N PHE A 55 -47.00 -34.95 -40.37
CA PHE A 55 -46.80 -35.28 -38.95
C PHE A 55 -45.32 -35.23 -38.54
N TYR A 56 -44.44 -35.76 -39.40
CA TYR A 56 -43.00 -35.75 -39.15
C TYR A 56 -42.43 -34.33 -39.05
N ASP A 57 -42.76 -33.46 -40.01
CA ASP A 57 -42.26 -32.09 -40.02
C ASP A 57 -42.92 -31.21 -38.95
N LYS A 58 -44.21 -31.43 -38.66
CA LYS A 58 -44.96 -30.62 -37.68
C LYS A 58 -44.66 -31.00 -36.23
N TYR A 59 -44.43 -32.28 -35.92
CA TYR A 59 -44.30 -32.74 -34.52
C TYR A 59 -42.95 -33.41 -34.22
N MET A 60 -42.52 -34.40 -35.02
CA MET A 60 -41.38 -35.26 -34.66
C MET A 60 -40.04 -34.52 -34.75
N LYS A 61 -39.82 -33.75 -35.82
CA LYS A 61 -38.58 -33.02 -36.07
C LYS A 61 -38.32 -31.91 -35.03
N PRO A 62 -39.30 -31.07 -34.64
CA PRO A 62 -39.13 -30.11 -33.56
C PRO A 62 -38.81 -30.74 -32.20
N ILE A 63 -39.48 -31.83 -31.82
CA ILE A 63 -39.21 -32.54 -30.55
C ILE A 63 -37.76 -33.02 -30.51
N LYS A 64 -37.28 -33.64 -31.59
CA LYS A 64 -35.88 -34.09 -31.66
C LYS A 64 -34.88 -32.93 -31.54
N LYS A 65 -35.20 -31.75 -32.07
CA LYS A 65 -34.38 -30.54 -31.91
C LYS A 65 -34.42 -30.01 -30.47
N ALA A 66 -35.59 -30.03 -29.83
CA ALA A 66 -35.77 -29.64 -28.44
C ALA A 66 -34.92 -30.54 -27.51
N THR A 67 -35.00 -31.86 -27.68
CA THR A 67 -34.17 -32.82 -26.91
C THR A 67 -32.69 -32.52 -27.06
N LYS A 68 -32.19 -32.34 -28.30
CA LYS A 68 -30.79 -31.97 -28.53
C LYS A 68 -30.39 -30.67 -27.85
N THR A 69 -31.28 -29.68 -27.81
CA THR A 69 -31.01 -28.39 -27.15
C THR A 69 -30.89 -28.59 -25.64
N VAL A 70 -31.76 -29.40 -25.05
CA VAL A 70 -31.69 -29.75 -23.63
C VAL A 70 -30.41 -30.52 -23.32
N ASP A 71 -30.00 -31.48 -24.16
CA ASP A 71 -28.74 -32.22 -23.99
C ASP A 71 -27.53 -31.27 -23.98
N GLU A 72 -27.53 -30.25 -24.84
CA GLU A 72 -26.48 -29.22 -24.85
C GLU A 72 -26.48 -28.37 -23.57
N ILE A 73 -27.66 -27.99 -23.06
CA ILE A 73 -27.79 -27.27 -21.78
C ILE A 73 -27.25 -28.10 -20.62
N VAL A 74 -27.56 -29.41 -20.57
CA VAL A 74 -27.06 -30.33 -19.54
C VAL A 74 -25.54 -30.47 -19.58
N LYS A 75 -24.93 -30.36 -20.77
CA LYS A 75 -23.46 -30.37 -20.93
C LYS A 75 -22.78 -29.03 -20.57
N GLY A 76 -23.54 -28.03 -20.10
CA GLY A 76 -23.03 -26.71 -19.75
C GLY A 76 -23.08 -25.67 -20.88
N ASN A 77 -23.61 -26.02 -22.06
CA ASN A 77 -23.80 -25.06 -23.15
C ASN A 77 -25.14 -24.31 -23.01
N TYR A 78 -25.21 -23.37 -22.07
CA TYR A 78 -26.41 -22.57 -21.79
C TYR A 78 -26.79 -21.59 -22.92
N ARG A 79 -25.97 -21.48 -23.97
CA ARG A 79 -26.26 -20.66 -25.17
C ARG A 79 -27.09 -21.40 -26.21
N ALA A 80 -27.31 -22.71 -26.07
CA ALA A 80 -28.14 -23.47 -26.99
C ALA A 80 -29.59 -22.95 -27.04
N ARG A 81 -30.19 -22.88 -28.22
CA ARG A 81 -31.55 -22.36 -28.44
C ARG A 81 -32.35 -23.25 -29.39
N PHE A 82 -33.61 -23.46 -29.03
CA PHE A 82 -34.58 -24.17 -29.86
C PHE A 82 -35.60 -23.16 -30.40
N HIS A 83 -35.56 -22.84 -31.69
CA HIS A 83 -36.50 -21.90 -32.32
C HIS A 83 -37.62 -22.65 -33.06
N HIS A 84 -38.87 -22.34 -32.72
CA HIS A 84 -40.07 -22.85 -33.39
C HIS A 84 -41.15 -21.75 -33.41
N PRO A 85 -41.99 -21.63 -34.47
CA PRO A 85 -43.09 -20.67 -34.51
C PRO A 85 -44.01 -20.75 -33.29
N VAL A 86 -44.45 -19.61 -32.77
CA VAL A 86 -45.13 -19.50 -31.45
C VAL A 86 -46.60 -19.96 -31.49
N ASN A 87 -47.12 -20.26 -32.67
CA ASN A 87 -48.57 -20.44 -32.88
C ASN A 87 -49.10 -21.82 -32.46
N ASP A 88 -48.25 -22.72 -31.95
CA ASP A 88 -48.64 -24.08 -31.52
C ASP A 88 -48.02 -24.48 -30.16
N THR A 89 -48.39 -25.65 -29.66
CA THR A 89 -47.91 -26.21 -28.37
C THR A 89 -46.38 -26.42 -28.36
N ILE A 90 -45.77 -26.70 -29.50
CA ILE A 90 -44.32 -26.83 -29.66
C ILE A 90 -43.64 -25.46 -29.55
N GLY A 91 -44.28 -24.39 -30.03
CA GLY A 91 -43.86 -23.01 -29.83
C GLY A 91 -43.83 -22.62 -28.35
N GLN A 92 -44.83 -23.05 -27.57
CA GLN A 92 -44.82 -22.85 -26.11
C GLN A 92 -43.68 -23.62 -25.43
N LEU A 93 -43.41 -24.86 -25.86
CA LEU A 93 -42.27 -25.65 -25.37
C LEU A 93 -40.94 -24.97 -25.71
N SER A 94 -40.78 -24.46 -26.93
CA SER A 94 -39.63 -23.65 -27.36
C SER A 94 -39.42 -22.45 -26.45
N LYS A 95 -40.48 -21.68 -26.16
CA LYS A 95 -40.41 -20.53 -25.25
C LYS A 95 -39.94 -20.94 -23.85
N ARG A 96 -40.46 -22.04 -23.29
CA ARG A 96 -40.09 -22.53 -21.96
C ARG A 96 -38.65 -23.03 -21.88
N ILE A 97 -38.20 -23.81 -22.87
CA ILE A 97 -36.81 -24.30 -22.93
C ILE A 97 -35.83 -23.14 -23.08
N ASN A 98 -36.13 -22.19 -23.96
CA ASN A 98 -35.27 -21.01 -24.14
C ASN A 98 -35.25 -20.12 -22.88
N ALA A 99 -36.37 -20.00 -22.16
CA ALA A 99 -36.41 -19.29 -20.88
C ALA A 99 -35.55 -19.99 -19.82
N LEU A 100 -35.64 -21.32 -19.70
CA LEU A 100 -34.78 -22.09 -18.81
C LEU A 100 -33.29 -21.91 -19.15
N ALA A 101 -32.93 -22.02 -20.43
CA ALA A 101 -31.56 -21.82 -20.90
C ALA A 101 -31.04 -20.41 -20.58
N ARG A 102 -31.89 -19.40 -20.70
CA ARG A 102 -31.57 -18.01 -20.35
C ARG A 102 -31.30 -17.87 -18.86
N ASN A 103 -32.20 -18.36 -18.00
CA ASN A 103 -32.03 -18.27 -16.55
C ASN A 103 -30.77 -19.00 -16.07
N LEU A 104 -30.47 -20.17 -16.61
CA LEU A 104 -29.23 -20.89 -16.28
C LEU A 104 -27.97 -20.14 -16.73
N SER A 105 -28.02 -19.53 -17.92
CA SER A 105 -26.93 -18.68 -18.41
C SER A 105 -26.74 -17.45 -17.51
N GLU A 106 -27.83 -16.79 -17.11
CA GLU A 106 -27.79 -15.62 -16.22
C GLU A 106 -27.23 -15.99 -14.85
N LEU A 107 -27.68 -17.10 -14.24
CA LEU A 107 -27.16 -17.62 -12.98
C LEU A 107 -25.66 -17.95 -13.07
N SER A 108 -25.23 -18.65 -14.11
CA SER A 108 -23.82 -19.01 -14.30
C SER A 108 -22.93 -17.78 -14.49
N ILE A 109 -23.38 -16.78 -15.25
CA ILE A 109 -22.66 -15.51 -15.42
C ILE A 109 -22.60 -14.77 -14.07
N GLN A 110 -23.69 -14.76 -13.31
CA GLN A 110 -23.75 -14.11 -12.01
C GLN A 110 -22.79 -14.78 -11.00
N GLU A 111 -22.76 -16.11 -10.91
CA GLU A 111 -21.82 -16.83 -10.05
C GLU A 111 -20.36 -16.58 -10.45
N GLN A 112 -20.05 -16.60 -11.75
CA GLN A 112 -18.72 -16.29 -12.25
C GLN A 112 -18.32 -14.85 -11.88
N MET A 113 -19.21 -13.89 -12.12
CA MET A 113 -18.97 -12.48 -11.80
C MET A 113 -18.78 -12.28 -10.30
N GLN A 114 -19.55 -12.96 -9.44
CA GLN A 114 -19.37 -12.93 -7.98
C GLN A 114 -18.01 -13.50 -7.57
N SER A 115 -17.59 -14.61 -8.19
CA SER A 115 -16.28 -15.23 -7.92
C SER A 115 -15.12 -14.33 -8.35
N GLU A 116 -15.21 -13.71 -9.54
CA GLU A 116 -14.23 -12.76 -10.06
C GLU A 116 -14.16 -11.49 -9.19
N GLN A 117 -15.31 -10.96 -8.76
CA GLN A 117 -15.37 -9.82 -7.84
C GLN A 117 -14.70 -10.15 -6.50
N LEU A 118 -15.00 -11.30 -5.90
CA LEU A 118 -14.38 -11.72 -4.64
C LEU A 118 -12.86 -11.89 -4.79
N SER A 119 -12.40 -12.53 -5.87
CA SER A 119 -10.96 -12.67 -6.15
C SER A 119 -10.29 -11.30 -6.31
N THR A 120 -10.95 -10.37 -6.99
CA THR A 120 -10.43 -9.01 -7.19
C THR A 120 -10.29 -8.26 -5.86
N VAL A 121 -11.28 -8.36 -4.97
CA VAL A 121 -11.21 -7.75 -3.63
C VAL A 121 -10.06 -8.35 -2.82
N ILE A 122 -9.92 -9.68 -2.83
CA ILE A 122 -8.85 -10.40 -2.13
C ILE A 122 -7.47 -9.99 -2.64
N ASP A 123 -7.29 -9.88 -3.96
CA ASP A 123 -6.00 -9.54 -4.58
C ASP A 123 -5.62 -8.06 -4.49
N ASN A 124 -6.60 -7.15 -4.33
CA ASN A 124 -6.35 -5.71 -4.13
C ASN A 124 -6.31 -5.30 -2.65
N THR A 125 -6.49 -6.24 -1.72
CA THR A 125 -6.35 -5.95 -0.29
C THR A 125 -4.86 -5.71 0.05
N GLU A 126 -4.57 -4.65 0.81
CA GLU A 126 -3.20 -4.30 1.20
C GLU A 126 -2.54 -5.29 2.17
N SER A 127 -3.34 -6.16 2.80
CA SER A 127 -2.89 -7.24 3.67
C SER A 127 -2.68 -8.54 2.89
N GLY A 128 -1.69 -9.31 3.31
CA GLY A 128 -1.50 -10.68 2.85
C GLY A 128 -2.60 -11.59 3.40
N LEU A 129 -3.20 -12.43 2.54
CA LEU A 129 -4.23 -13.38 2.93
C LEU A 129 -3.81 -14.80 2.56
N ILE A 130 -3.89 -15.71 3.54
CA ILE A 130 -3.66 -17.15 3.34
C ILE A 130 -4.86 -17.91 3.90
N LEU A 131 -5.41 -18.82 3.10
CA LEU A 131 -6.46 -19.75 3.55
C LEU A 131 -5.88 -21.15 3.67
N ILE A 132 -6.04 -21.76 4.84
CA ILE A 132 -5.56 -23.10 5.16
C ILE A 132 -6.74 -23.98 5.53
N ASP A 133 -6.78 -25.22 5.06
CA ASP A 133 -7.81 -26.19 5.49
C ASP A 133 -7.48 -26.90 6.80
N SER A 134 -8.40 -27.74 7.28
CA SER A 134 -8.23 -28.53 8.50
C SER A 134 -7.07 -29.53 8.48
N LYS A 135 -6.47 -29.81 7.32
CA LYS A 135 -5.32 -30.69 7.16
C LYS A 135 -4.00 -29.91 7.04
N GLY A 136 -4.06 -28.58 6.96
CA GLY A 136 -2.88 -27.72 6.83
C GLY A 136 -2.52 -27.36 5.38
N TYR A 137 -3.33 -27.72 4.38
CA TYR A 137 -3.07 -27.35 3.00
C TYR A 137 -3.51 -25.92 2.72
N ILE A 138 -2.67 -25.17 2.00
CA ILE A 138 -2.99 -23.83 1.54
C ILE A 138 -3.94 -23.90 0.33
N HIS A 139 -5.11 -23.29 0.45
CA HIS A 139 -6.11 -23.17 -0.63
C HIS A 139 -6.02 -21.84 -1.37
N LEU A 140 -5.64 -20.77 -0.66
CA LEU A 140 -5.60 -19.44 -1.21
C LEU A 140 -4.37 -18.70 -0.69
N VAL A 141 -3.70 -18.01 -1.60
CA VAL A 141 -2.79 -16.91 -1.32
C VAL A 141 -3.19 -15.77 -2.26
N ASN A 142 -3.26 -14.56 -1.74
CA ASN A 142 -3.49 -13.36 -2.56
C ASN A 142 -2.18 -12.80 -3.08
N ARG A 143 -2.26 -11.84 -4.01
CA ARG A 143 -1.10 -11.15 -4.58
C ARG A 143 -0.15 -10.58 -3.53
N LYS A 144 -0.66 -9.99 -2.45
CA LYS A 144 0.17 -9.35 -1.41
C LYS A 144 1.11 -10.33 -0.71
N ILE A 145 0.71 -11.58 -0.50
CA ILE A 145 1.60 -12.62 0.05
C ILE A 145 2.79 -12.87 -0.88
N ILE A 146 2.55 -12.91 -2.19
CA ILE A 146 3.61 -13.06 -3.19
C ILE A 146 4.56 -11.85 -3.16
N ASP A 147 4.01 -10.64 -3.00
CA ASP A 147 4.85 -9.44 -2.87
C ASP A 147 5.71 -9.48 -1.58
N MET A 148 5.18 -9.99 -0.47
CA MET A 148 5.87 -10.08 0.82
C MET A 148 6.92 -11.21 0.88
N PHE A 149 6.60 -12.40 0.36
CA PHE A 149 7.40 -13.62 0.52
C PHE A 149 8.06 -14.13 -0.78
N GLY A 150 7.67 -13.60 -1.94
CA GLY A 150 8.17 -14.02 -3.25
C GLY A 150 7.38 -15.18 -3.88
N GLY A 151 7.91 -15.75 -4.96
CA GLY A 151 7.33 -16.91 -5.65
C GLY A 151 6.13 -16.60 -6.53
N THR A 152 5.29 -17.60 -6.76
CA THR A 152 4.04 -17.54 -7.53
C THR A 152 2.92 -18.24 -6.78
N PRO A 153 1.64 -17.95 -7.06
CA PRO A 153 0.53 -18.62 -6.37
C PRO A 153 0.55 -20.16 -6.45
N LYS A 154 1.19 -20.72 -7.49
CA LYS A 154 1.33 -22.17 -7.67
C LYS A 154 2.33 -22.81 -6.72
N ASP A 155 3.27 -22.04 -6.19
CA ASP A 155 4.29 -22.52 -5.27
C ASP A 155 3.72 -22.72 -3.86
N TYR A 156 2.57 -22.09 -3.56
CA TYR A 156 1.90 -22.19 -2.27
C TYR A 156 0.64 -23.07 -2.31
N ARG A 157 -0.21 -22.92 -3.32
CA ARG A 157 -1.52 -23.61 -3.37
C ARG A 157 -1.36 -25.12 -3.49
N GLY A 158 -2.05 -25.85 -2.61
CA GLY A 158 -2.04 -27.32 -2.58
C GLY A 158 -0.87 -27.93 -1.81
N TYR A 159 0.01 -27.11 -1.23
CA TYR A 159 1.09 -27.56 -0.35
C TYR A 159 0.74 -27.33 1.12
N LEU A 160 1.39 -28.07 2.01
CA LEU A 160 1.27 -27.88 3.45
C LEU A 160 1.94 -26.57 3.85
N TYR A 161 1.31 -25.81 4.74
CA TYR A 161 1.78 -24.46 5.07
C TYR A 161 3.23 -24.44 5.58
N TYR A 162 3.65 -25.48 6.31
CA TYR A 162 4.99 -25.56 6.89
C TYR A 162 6.09 -25.98 5.92
N ASP A 163 5.73 -26.49 4.74
CA ASP A 163 6.70 -26.85 3.71
C ASP A 163 7.09 -25.62 2.86
N VAL A 164 6.24 -24.60 2.82
CA VAL A 164 6.38 -23.45 1.89
C VAL A 164 6.50 -22.09 2.59
N LEU A 165 6.17 -21.99 3.88
CA LEU A 165 6.31 -20.77 4.68
C LEU A 165 7.36 -20.99 5.77
N GLU A 166 8.64 -20.74 5.48
CA GLU A 166 9.76 -21.07 6.38
C GLU A 166 9.75 -20.35 7.75
N ASN A 167 8.87 -19.38 7.97
CA ASN A 167 8.87 -18.56 9.18
C ASN A 167 8.21 -19.27 10.37
N GLU A 168 8.99 -19.51 11.43
CA GLU A 168 8.53 -20.19 12.64
C GLU A 168 7.33 -19.51 13.33
N VAL A 169 7.22 -18.18 13.25
CA VAL A 169 6.10 -17.44 13.84
C VAL A 169 4.81 -17.71 13.08
N ILE A 170 4.89 -17.91 11.76
CA ILE A 170 3.73 -18.31 10.95
C ILE A 170 3.30 -19.73 11.36
N HIS A 171 4.25 -20.64 11.60
CA HIS A 171 3.92 -21.99 12.08
C HIS A 171 3.21 -21.97 13.42
N GLU A 172 3.77 -21.23 14.38
CA GLU A 172 3.19 -21.08 15.71
C GLU A 172 1.80 -20.45 15.64
N ALA A 173 1.62 -19.43 14.78
CA ALA A 173 0.36 -18.77 14.55
C ALA A 173 -0.72 -19.75 14.07
N VAL A 174 -0.41 -20.57 13.06
CA VAL A 174 -1.32 -21.59 12.55
C VAL A 174 -1.63 -22.62 13.64
N GLN A 175 -0.60 -23.20 14.26
CA GLN A 175 -0.78 -24.24 15.28
C GLN A 175 -1.65 -23.78 16.44
N LYS A 176 -1.43 -22.56 16.95
CA LYS A 176 -2.20 -22.02 18.07
C LYS A 176 -3.62 -21.62 17.67
N ALA A 177 -3.83 -21.12 16.45
CA ALA A 177 -5.18 -20.86 15.94
C ALA A 177 -6.01 -22.15 15.87
N PHE A 178 -5.40 -23.25 15.40
CA PHE A 178 -6.04 -24.57 15.35
C PHE A 178 -6.22 -25.19 16.75
N LEU A 179 -5.20 -25.16 17.59
CA LEU A 179 -5.21 -25.82 18.91
C LEU A 179 -6.16 -25.16 19.90
N TYR A 180 -6.19 -23.83 19.94
CA TYR A 180 -7.00 -23.08 20.90
C TYR A 180 -8.34 -22.63 20.34
N GLU A 181 -8.59 -22.84 19.04
CA GLU A 181 -9.82 -22.41 18.36
C GLU A 181 -10.14 -20.93 18.61
N LYS A 182 -9.09 -20.10 18.67
CA LYS A 182 -9.17 -18.67 18.97
C LYS A 182 -8.33 -17.85 18.01
N ASN A 183 -8.71 -16.59 17.88
CA ASN A 183 -7.91 -15.60 17.18
C ASN A 183 -6.59 -15.41 17.91
N ILE A 184 -5.49 -15.54 17.17
CA ILE A 184 -4.14 -15.29 17.66
C ILE A 184 -3.53 -14.12 16.91
N LYS A 185 -2.57 -13.46 17.55
CA LYS A 185 -1.91 -12.28 17.02
C LYS A 185 -0.44 -12.30 17.41
N TYR A 186 0.44 -12.25 16.42
CA TYR A 186 1.88 -12.22 16.60
C TYR A 186 2.51 -11.17 15.68
N ALA A 187 3.56 -10.52 16.17
CA ALA A 187 4.40 -9.65 15.36
C ALA A 187 5.76 -10.32 15.17
N PHE A 188 6.31 -10.23 13.96
CA PHE A 188 7.61 -10.80 13.63
C PHE A 188 8.33 -9.92 12.61
N THR A 189 9.63 -10.17 12.47
CA THR A 189 10.46 -9.50 11.46
C THR A 189 10.70 -10.46 10.31
N ASN A 190 10.63 -9.93 9.08
CA ASN A 190 11.05 -10.65 7.89
C ASN A 190 12.13 -9.86 7.14
N TYR A 191 12.99 -10.56 6.39
CA TYR A 191 14.04 -9.94 5.59
C TYR A 191 13.86 -10.31 4.12
N LYS A 192 13.84 -9.31 3.24
CA LYS A 192 13.81 -9.50 1.78
C LYS A 192 14.90 -8.66 1.15
N ASN A 193 15.85 -9.30 0.46
CA ASN A 193 16.95 -8.62 -0.24
C ASN A 193 17.70 -7.55 0.61
N LYS A 194 17.92 -7.82 1.91
CA LYS A 194 18.51 -6.96 2.95
C LYS A 194 17.57 -5.92 3.59
N ASP A 195 16.39 -5.70 3.04
CA ASP A 195 15.39 -4.84 3.64
C ASP A 195 14.68 -5.55 4.79
N LYS A 196 14.51 -4.84 5.91
CA LYS A 196 13.86 -5.33 7.12
C LYS A 196 12.40 -4.89 7.15
N PHE A 197 11.49 -5.87 7.19
CA PHE A 197 10.05 -5.65 7.28
C PHE A 197 9.55 -6.06 8.66
N TYR A 198 8.62 -5.28 9.21
CA TYR A 198 7.87 -5.64 10.40
C TYR A 198 6.48 -6.10 9.96
N LEU A 199 6.18 -7.37 10.23
CA LEU A 199 4.93 -8.00 9.84
C LEU A 199 4.14 -8.39 11.08
N GLU A 200 2.82 -8.32 10.97
CA GLU A 200 1.90 -8.76 12.00
C GLU A 200 0.94 -9.78 11.41
N ILE A 201 0.93 -10.99 11.98
CA ILE A 201 0.05 -12.07 11.57
C ILE A 201 -1.10 -12.21 12.55
N VAL A 202 -2.31 -12.27 12.00
CA VAL A 202 -3.55 -12.60 12.69
C VAL A 202 -4.06 -13.91 12.11
N GLY A 203 -4.07 -14.96 12.94
CA GLY A 203 -4.65 -16.24 12.58
C GLY A 203 -6.04 -16.37 13.19
N ALA A 204 -7.05 -16.66 12.38
CA ALA A 204 -8.42 -16.89 12.84
C ALA A 204 -8.91 -18.26 12.33
N PRO A 205 -9.39 -19.15 13.22
CA PRO A 205 -9.99 -20.41 12.82
C PRO A 205 -11.31 -20.19 12.07
N ILE A 206 -11.59 -21.05 11.10
CA ILE A 206 -12.83 -21.04 10.31
C ILE A 206 -13.65 -22.25 10.73
N PHE A 207 -14.89 -21.98 11.15
CA PHE A 207 -15.87 -23.02 11.49
C PHE A 207 -16.89 -23.18 10.38
N ASN A 208 -17.42 -24.39 10.23
CA ASN A 208 -18.60 -24.63 9.40
C ASN A 208 -19.91 -24.38 10.17
N GLU A 209 -21.04 -24.53 9.49
CA GLU A 209 -22.39 -24.36 10.09
C GLU A 209 -22.68 -25.31 11.26
N ARG A 210 -21.92 -26.41 11.39
CA ARG A 210 -22.02 -27.39 12.49
C ARG A 210 -21.00 -27.13 13.60
N ASN A 211 -20.37 -25.95 13.61
CA ASN A 211 -19.33 -25.55 14.55
C ASN A 211 -18.10 -26.47 14.58
N MET A 212 -17.82 -27.16 13.47
CA MET A 212 -16.59 -27.94 13.31
C MET A 212 -15.53 -27.12 12.59
N LEU A 213 -14.30 -27.21 13.06
CA LEU A 213 -13.14 -26.55 12.49
C LEU A 213 -12.89 -27.02 11.04
N LYS A 214 -13.05 -26.09 10.10
CA LYS A 214 -12.86 -26.30 8.66
C LYS A 214 -11.46 -25.92 8.19
N GLY A 215 -10.80 -25.01 8.92
CA GLY A 215 -9.50 -24.47 8.54
C GLY A 215 -9.13 -23.23 9.34
N ALA A 216 -8.23 -22.42 8.81
CA ALA A 216 -7.85 -21.13 9.36
C ALA A 216 -7.60 -20.11 8.23
N VAL A 217 -7.92 -18.85 8.49
CA VAL A 217 -7.47 -17.72 7.68
C VAL A 217 -6.32 -17.03 8.41
N LEU A 218 -5.25 -16.75 7.70
CA LEU A 218 -4.16 -15.91 8.16
C LEU A 218 -4.23 -14.58 7.42
N VAL A 219 -4.20 -13.50 8.17
CA VAL A 219 -4.06 -12.14 7.65
C VAL A 219 -2.71 -11.61 8.10
N ILE A 220 -1.88 -11.17 7.16
CA ILE A 220 -0.55 -10.62 7.41
C ILE A 220 -0.56 -9.15 7.03
N TYR A 221 -0.34 -8.29 8.03
CA TYR A 221 -0.23 -6.85 7.87
C TYR A 221 1.24 -6.45 7.79
N ASP A 222 1.56 -5.57 6.84
CA ASP A 222 2.82 -4.86 6.84
C ASP A 222 2.70 -3.66 7.79
N ILE A 223 3.37 -3.73 8.93
CA ILE A 223 3.40 -2.68 9.96
C ILE A 223 4.74 -1.95 9.97
N THR A 224 5.52 -2.03 8.89
CA THR A 224 6.89 -1.49 8.83
C THR A 224 6.93 0.00 9.10
N GLU A 225 6.11 0.80 8.43
CA GLU A 225 6.08 2.26 8.60
C GLU A 225 5.59 2.65 10.00
N MET A 226 4.53 2.00 10.49
CA MET A 226 4.05 2.19 11.86
C MET A 226 5.13 1.86 12.88
N LYS A 227 5.90 0.79 12.67
CA LYS A 227 6.97 0.39 13.58
C LYS A 227 8.15 1.34 13.53
N LYS A 228 8.53 1.84 12.35
CA LYS A 228 9.55 2.88 12.20
C LYS A 228 9.15 4.14 12.97
N LEU A 229 7.90 4.60 12.84
CA LEU A 229 7.38 5.75 13.59
C LEU A 229 7.41 5.52 15.10
N GLU A 230 7.00 4.32 15.56
CA GLU A 230 7.07 3.95 16.98
C GLU A 230 8.51 3.97 17.51
N LEU A 231 9.46 3.42 16.75
CA LEU A 231 10.88 3.40 17.10
C LEU A 231 11.47 4.82 17.13
N MET A 232 11.23 5.64 16.10
CA MET A 232 11.67 7.03 16.07
C MET A 232 11.13 7.83 17.25
N ARG A 233 9.86 7.62 17.63
CA ARG A 233 9.27 8.27 18.81
C ARG A 233 9.94 7.80 20.11
N LYS A 234 10.21 6.51 20.25
CA LYS A 234 10.92 5.95 21.42
C LYS A 234 12.34 6.49 21.53
N ASP A 235 13.07 6.50 20.42
CA ASP A 235 14.44 7.01 20.34
C ASP A 235 14.48 8.51 20.66
N PHE A 236 13.50 9.29 20.19
CA PHE A 236 13.36 10.70 20.56
C PHE A 236 13.20 10.88 22.08
N VAL A 237 12.27 10.17 22.73
CA VAL A 237 12.06 10.28 24.18
C VAL A 237 13.30 9.86 24.96
N ALA A 238 13.98 8.79 24.54
CA ALA A 238 15.22 8.33 25.15
C ALA A 238 16.33 9.39 25.01
N ASN A 239 16.52 9.93 23.81
CA ASN A 239 17.56 10.94 23.53
C ASN A 239 17.31 12.24 24.30
N VAL A 240 16.08 12.74 24.34
CA VAL A 240 15.69 13.90 25.17
C VAL A 240 16.04 13.67 26.63
N SER A 241 15.69 12.48 27.16
CA SER A 241 15.96 12.13 28.55
C SER A 241 17.47 12.11 28.85
N HIS A 242 18.28 11.57 27.93
CA HIS A 242 19.73 11.53 28.07
C HIS A 242 20.39 12.91 27.99
N GLU A 243 19.99 13.75 27.03
CA GLU A 243 20.55 15.09 26.84
C GLU A 243 20.12 16.06 27.96
N LEU A 244 18.98 15.84 28.62
CA LEU A 244 18.60 16.60 29.82
C LEU A 244 19.28 16.09 31.09
N LYS A 245 19.43 14.77 31.27
CA LYS A 245 20.00 14.20 32.50
C LYS A 245 21.46 14.61 32.73
N THR A 246 22.24 14.71 31.65
CA THR A 246 23.68 15.04 31.72
C THR A 246 23.95 16.44 32.32
N PRO A 247 23.41 17.55 31.77
CA PRO A 247 23.59 18.88 32.34
C PRO A 247 23.02 18.99 33.76
N ILE A 248 21.85 18.39 34.02
CA ILE A 248 21.23 18.40 35.36
C ILE A 248 22.15 17.73 36.40
N THR A 249 22.76 16.61 36.05
CA THR A 249 23.68 15.89 36.96
C THR A 249 24.95 16.70 37.20
N SER A 250 25.47 17.38 36.16
CA SER A 250 26.63 18.29 36.27
C SER A 250 26.34 19.47 37.20
N ILE A 251 25.25 20.21 36.93
CA ILE A 251 24.79 21.34 37.75
C ILE A 251 24.65 20.92 39.22
N LYS A 252 23.97 19.80 39.45
CA LYS A 252 23.76 19.26 40.79
C LYS A 252 25.09 18.93 41.48
N GLY A 253 25.99 18.22 40.82
CA GLY A 253 27.27 17.80 41.42
C GLY A 253 28.19 18.98 41.78
N PHE A 254 28.29 19.98 40.90
CA PHE A 254 29.07 21.19 41.19
C PHE A 254 28.42 22.04 42.29
N ALA A 255 27.08 22.16 42.30
CA ALA A 255 26.36 22.85 43.36
C ALA A 255 26.50 22.14 44.71
N GLU A 256 26.39 20.81 44.76
CA GLU A 256 26.63 20.01 45.98
C GLU A 256 28.06 20.22 46.49
N THR A 257 29.06 20.21 45.60
CA THR A 257 30.46 20.46 45.98
C THR A 257 30.66 21.86 46.58
N LEU A 258 30.02 22.88 46.01
CA LEU A 258 30.04 24.26 46.52
C LEU A 258 29.34 24.40 47.88
N MET A 259 28.32 23.59 48.15
CA MET A 259 27.59 23.60 49.43
C MET A 259 28.32 22.83 50.54
N GLU A 260 28.98 21.72 50.21
CA GLU A 260 29.64 20.83 51.18
C GLU A 260 31.07 21.26 51.53
N THR A 261 31.79 21.87 50.57
CA THR A 261 33.20 22.24 50.75
C THR A 261 33.34 23.77 50.77
N PRO A 262 33.82 24.38 51.88
CA PRO A 262 34.23 25.77 51.87
C PRO A 262 35.47 25.91 50.97
N LEU A 263 35.25 26.23 49.69
CA LEU A 263 36.33 26.50 48.76
C LEU A 263 37.05 27.78 49.21
N THR A 264 38.30 27.63 49.66
CA THR A 264 39.18 28.74 50.06
C THR A 264 39.87 29.39 48.87
N ASP A 265 39.86 28.73 47.71
CA ASP A 265 40.38 29.24 46.44
C ASP A 265 39.26 29.87 45.60
N GLY A 266 39.33 31.18 45.38
CA GLY A 266 38.33 31.94 44.64
C GLY A 266 38.27 31.60 43.15
N ASP A 267 39.36 31.12 42.57
CA ASP A 267 39.42 30.75 41.16
C ASP A 267 38.61 29.48 40.88
N THR A 268 38.82 28.42 41.68
CA THR A 268 38.02 27.18 41.61
C THR A 268 36.53 27.43 41.88
N HIS A 269 36.20 28.34 42.80
CA HIS A 269 34.81 28.72 43.08
C HIS A 269 34.13 29.35 41.85
N ASN A 270 34.80 30.29 41.20
CA ASN A 270 34.29 30.94 39.99
C ASN A 270 34.19 29.97 38.81
N GLU A 271 35.12 29.02 38.68
CA GLU A 271 35.06 27.96 37.67
C GLU A 271 33.80 27.09 37.84
N PHE A 272 33.50 26.63 39.06
CA PHE A 272 32.31 25.82 39.31
C PHE A 272 31.00 26.58 39.05
N LEU A 273 30.93 27.85 39.46
CA LEU A 273 29.79 28.72 39.13
C LEU A 273 29.64 28.91 37.62
N SER A 274 30.76 29.08 36.90
CA SER A 274 30.75 29.19 35.43
C SER A 274 30.23 27.90 34.79
N ILE A 275 30.64 26.71 35.27
CA ILE A 275 30.13 25.43 34.77
C ILE A 275 28.62 25.30 35.00
N ILE A 276 28.14 25.62 36.21
CA ILE A 276 26.70 25.60 36.53
C ILE A 276 25.91 26.54 35.61
N TYR A 277 26.42 27.75 35.40
CA TYR A 277 25.78 28.74 34.54
C TYR A 277 25.71 28.26 33.08
N ASN A 278 26.84 27.76 32.55
CA ASN A 278 26.93 27.30 31.17
C ASN A 278 26.03 26.09 30.91
N GLU A 279 25.97 25.11 31.83
CA GLU A 279 25.08 23.95 31.70
C GLU A 279 23.60 24.33 31.84
N SER A 280 23.28 25.32 32.70
CA SER A 280 21.91 25.83 32.83
C SER A 280 21.46 26.56 31.56
N HIS A 281 22.33 27.39 30.99
CA HIS A 281 22.09 28.07 29.72
C HIS A 281 21.92 27.07 28.57
N ARG A 282 22.77 26.03 28.52
CA ARG A 282 22.63 24.95 27.54
C ARG A 282 21.29 24.20 27.67
N LEU A 283 20.84 23.94 28.89
CA LEU A 283 19.54 23.31 29.13
C LEU A 283 18.38 24.20 28.67
N GLN A 284 18.48 25.51 28.88
CA GLN A 284 17.49 26.48 28.39
C GLN A 284 17.37 26.42 26.86
N LEU A 285 18.50 26.53 26.14
CA LEU A 285 18.51 26.45 24.67
C LEU A 285 17.91 25.13 24.16
N LEU A 286 18.24 24.00 24.82
CA LEU A 286 17.68 22.70 24.46
C LEU A 286 16.16 22.64 24.64
N ILE A 287 15.63 23.22 25.72
CA ILE A 287 14.17 23.27 25.96
C ILE A 287 13.49 24.16 24.93
N GLU A 288 14.08 25.31 24.60
CA GLU A 288 13.56 26.22 23.57
C GLU A 288 13.50 25.52 22.19
N ASP A 289 14.58 24.85 21.78
CA ASP A 289 14.63 24.04 20.55
C ASP A 289 13.54 22.97 20.51
N LEU A 290 13.32 22.25 21.62
CA LEU A 290 12.27 21.24 21.72
C LEU A 290 10.86 21.83 21.61
N LEU A 291 10.61 22.98 22.22
CA LEU A 291 9.33 23.67 22.14
C LEU A 291 9.07 24.19 20.72
N ILE A 292 10.10 24.66 20.03
CA ILE A 292 10.01 25.12 18.64
C ILE A 292 9.69 23.93 17.73
N LEU A 293 10.45 22.84 17.85
CA LEU A 293 10.21 21.63 17.07
C LEU A 293 8.79 21.07 17.30
N SER A 294 8.34 21.03 18.55
CA SER A 294 6.98 20.60 18.92
C SER A 294 5.88 21.50 18.34
N LYS A 295 6.13 22.81 18.22
CA LYS A 295 5.18 23.73 17.56
C LYS A 295 5.12 23.50 16.06
N LEU A 296 6.27 23.33 15.43
CA LEU A 296 6.39 23.13 13.98
C LEU A 296 5.79 21.80 13.53
N GLU A 297 5.88 20.75 14.35
CA GLU A 297 5.31 19.41 14.06
C GLU A 297 3.79 19.30 14.21
N LYS A 298 3.09 20.37 14.61
CA LYS A 298 1.63 20.37 14.67
C LYS A 298 1.04 20.42 13.26
N GLU A 299 0.08 19.55 12.97
CA GLU A 299 -0.64 19.54 11.68
C GLU A 299 -1.26 20.90 11.33
N ASP A 300 -1.70 21.67 12.33
CA ASP A 300 -2.30 23.00 12.15
C ASP A 300 -1.30 24.17 12.28
N PHE A 301 0.01 23.93 12.15
CA PHE A 301 0.99 25.00 12.19
C PHE A 301 0.81 25.93 10.99
N LYS A 302 0.52 27.21 11.26
CA LYS A 302 0.38 28.25 10.23
C LYS A 302 1.62 29.13 10.23
N LEU A 303 2.17 29.33 9.03
CA LEU A 303 3.19 30.33 8.79
C LEU A 303 2.57 31.72 8.83
N ASP A 304 3.28 32.66 9.45
CA ASP A 304 2.98 34.08 9.36
C ASP A 304 3.77 34.65 8.19
N LEU A 305 3.20 34.51 6.99
CA LEU A 305 3.86 34.91 5.75
C LEU A 305 3.82 36.44 5.61
N GLU A 306 5.00 37.03 5.45
CA GLU A 306 5.16 38.44 5.13
C GLU A 306 6.19 38.62 4.01
N GLU A 307 6.10 39.75 3.29
CA GLU A 307 7.10 40.13 2.31
C GLU A 307 8.36 40.61 3.06
N ILE A 308 9.45 39.88 2.89
CA ILE A 308 10.73 40.10 3.57
C ILE A 308 11.71 40.73 2.59
N ASP A 309 12.28 41.86 2.98
CA ASP A 309 13.45 42.42 2.32
C ASP A 309 14.74 41.71 2.81
N ALA A 310 15.50 41.12 1.87
CA ALA A 310 16.72 40.37 2.14
C ALA A 310 17.84 41.25 2.70
N GLU A 311 17.92 42.53 2.30
CA GLU A 311 18.88 43.51 2.83
C GLU A 311 18.52 43.85 4.28
N GLN A 312 17.25 44.14 4.54
CA GLN A 312 16.79 44.39 5.91
C GLN A 312 16.95 43.16 6.82
N LEU A 313 16.66 41.97 6.32
CA LEU A 313 16.89 40.72 7.05
C LEU A 313 18.37 40.53 7.39
N MET A 314 19.28 40.83 6.45
CA MET A 314 20.72 40.76 6.66
C MET A 314 21.20 41.80 7.68
N GLU A 315 20.65 43.02 7.64
CA GLU A 315 20.94 44.07 8.61
C GLU A 315 20.48 43.68 10.02
N ASP A 316 19.29 43.07 10.16
CA ASP A 316 18.75 42.59 11.43
C ASP A 316 19.68 41.55 12.11
N ILE A 317 20.25 40.62 11.33
CA ILE A 317 21.08 39.52 11.87
C ILE A 317 22.57 39.85 11.96
N SER A 318 23.06 40.79 11.12
CA SER A 318 24.49 41.12 10.95
C SER A 318 25.22 41.44 12.27
N PRO A 319 24.67 42.22 13.22
CA PRO A 319 25.35 42.53 14.48
C PRO A 319 25.66 41.29 15.32
N LEU A 320 24.69 40.37 15.43
CA LEU A 320 24.82 39.14 16.21
C LEU A 320 25.89 38.22 15.60
N ILE A 321 25.80 37.97 14.29
CA ILE A 321 26.68 37.01 13.60
C ILE A 321 28.11 37.54 13.47
N LYS A 322 28.30 38.86 13.34
CA LYS A 322 29.63 39.49 13.35
C LYS A 322 30.31 39.34 14.70
N HIS A 323 29.56 39.50 15.79
CA HIS A 323 30.09 39.29 17.15
C HIS A 323 30.54 37.84 17.35
N GLN A 324 29.70 36.86 17.01
CA GLN A 324 30.04 35.43 17.11
C GLN A 324 31.26 35.07 16.25
N ALA A 325 31.34 35.56 15.01
CA ALA A 325 32.48 35.33 14.13
C ALA A 325 33.79 35.92 14.72
N GLN A 326 33.72 37.11 15.33
CA GLN A 326 34.87 37.73 15.99
C GLN A 326 35.34 36.95 17.22
N GLU A 327 34.42 36.52 18.09
CA GLU A 327 34.75 35.68 19.26
C GLU A 327 35.43 34.38 18.86
N LYS A 328 34.99 33.75 17.76
CA LYS A 328 35.55 32.51 17.22
C LYS A 328 36.80 32.74 16.35
N GLY A 329 37.09 33.98 15.98
CA GLY A 329 38.19 34.36 15.10
C GLY A 329 38.04 33.82 13.67
N ILE A 330 36.84 33.91 13.10
CA ILE A 330 36.46 33.42 11.77
C ILE A 330 36.22 34.62 10.83
N HIS A 331 36.63 34.50 9.57
CA HIS A 331 36.34 35.49 8.54
C HIS A 331 34.92 35.28 7.99
N LEU A 332 34.03 36.26 8.22
CA LEU A 332 32.64 36.23 7.77
C LEU A 332 32.46 37.10 6.51
N ALA A 333 31.91 36.51 5.45
CA ALA A 333 31.47 37.22 4.24
C ALA A 333 29.94 37.20 4.12
N LEU A 334 29.33 38.35 3.86
CA LEU A 334 27.88 38.49 3.66
C LEU A 334 27.64 38.95 2.23
N ASN A 335 26.89 38.17 1.46
CA ASN A 335 26.60 38.46 0.05
C ASN A 335 25.09 38.46 -0.18
N ILE A 336 24.59 39.46 -0.90
CA ILE A 336 23.20 39.53 -1.36
C ILE A 336 23.24 39.63 -2.89
N GLN A 337 22.50 38.76 -3.59
CA GLN A 337 22.33 38.80 -5.05
C GLN A 337 21.04 39.53 -5.45
N GLU A 338 20.84 39.81 -6.74
CA GLU A 338 19.90 40.76 -7.36
C GLU A 338 18.38 40.62 -7.04
N VAL A 339 17.97 39.80 -6.07
CA VAL A 339 16.57 39.75 -5.58
C VAL A 339 16.51 40.23 -4.14
N ASN A 340 15.73 41.30 -3.94
CA ASN A 340 15.62 42.00 -2.67
C ASN A 340 14.41 41.59 -1.83
N THR A 341 13.34 41.03 -2.40
CA THR A 341 12.15 40.65 -1.62
C THR A 341 11.62 39.23 -1.92
N PHE A 342 11.07 38.57 -0.91
CA PHE A 342 10.44 37.23 -0.99
C PHE A 342 9.38 37.05 0.11
N GLU A 343 8.40 36.18 -0.10
CA GLU A 343 7.35 35.89 0.90
C GLU A 343 7.74 34.68 1.76
N ALA A 344 7.89 34.88 3.08
CA ALA A 344 8.11 33.79 4.04
C ALA A 344 7.79 34.23 5.48
N ASP A 345 7.89 33.31 6.44
CA ASP A 345 7.86 33.67 7.86
C ASP A 345 9.23 34.19 8.30
N LYS A 346 9.34 35.50 8.52
CA LYS A 346 10.61 36.20 8.81
C LYS A 346 11.34 35.64 10.00
N GLU A 347 10.64 35.34 11.09
CA GLU A 347 11.26 34.82 12.30
C GLU A 347 11.76 33.38 12.09
N ARG A 348 11.08 32.58 11.28
CA ARG A 348 11.55 31.23 10.90
C ARG A 348 12.74 31.26 9.96
N VAL A 349 12.75 32.18 9.00
CA VAL A 349 13.90 32.36 8.11
C VAL A 349 15.13 32.83 8.89
N LYS A 350 14.98 33.78 9.82
CA LYS A 350 16.07 34.17 10.75
C LYS A 350 16.60 32.95 11.51
N GLN A 351 15.70 32.11 12.03
CA GLN A 351 16.08 30.92 12.75
C GLN A 351 16.85 29.91 11.88
N VAL A 352 16.48 29.75 10.60
CA VAL A 352 17.24 28.93 9.65
C VAL A 352 18.67 29.47 9.50
N ILE A 353 18.81 30.77 9.26
CA ILE A 353 20.11 31.41 9.05
C ILE A 353 21.00 31.25 10.30
N ILE A 354 20.46 31.53 11.48
CA ILE A 354 21.18 31.41 12.75
C ILE A 354 21.64 29.97 12.98
N ASN A 355 20.76 28.97 12.80
CA ASN A 355 21.11 27.56 12.99
C ASN A 355 22.19 27.08 12.01
N LEU A 356 22.15 27.53 10.75
CA LEU A 356 23.17 27.19 9.76
C LEU A 356 24.52 27.85 10.07
N LEU A 357 24.51 29.13 10.47
CA LEU A 357 25.72 29.86 10.85
C LEU A 357 26.34 29.34 12.15
N ASP A 358 25.54 29.01 13.16
CA ASP A 358 26.03 28.43 14.41
C ASP A 358 26.74 27.10 14.15
N ASN A 359 26.22 26.27 13.23
CA ASN A 359 26.94 25.07 12.79
C ASN A 359 28.25 25.43 12.09
N ALA A 360 28.22 26.34 11.11
CA ALA A 360 29.42 26.78 10.40
C ALA A 360 30.50 27.31 11.36
N PHE A 361 30.15 28.16 12.33
CA PHE A 361 31.08 28.72 13.31
C PHE A 361 31.63 27.69 14.30
N ASN A 362 30.84 26.67 14.67
CA ASN A 362 31.29 25.65 15.62
C ASN A 362 32.20 24.59 14.99
N TYR A 363 32.09 24.36 13.68
CA TYR A 363 32.86 23.34 12.97
C TYR A 363 33.99 23.91 12.08
N THR A 364 34.10 25.24 12.00
CA THR A 364 35.22 25.92 11.32
C THR A 364 36.33 26.26 12.29
N PRO A 365 37.59 25.81 12.05
CA PRO A 365 38.73 26.21 12.84
C PRO A 365 38.99 27.73 12.81
N LYS A 366 39.65 28.24 13.85
CA LYS A 366 40.06 29.66 13.93
C LYS A 366 40.88 30.07 12.69
N GLY A 367 40.56 31.21 12.08
CA GLY A 367 41.14 31.70 10.84
C GLY A 367 40.51 31.13 9.57
N GLY A 368 39.52 30.25 9.69
CA GLY A 368 38.72 29.77 8.55
C GLY A 368 37.73 30.81 8.03
N ASN A 369 37.00 30.46 6.98
CA ASN A 369 36.06 31.33 6.30
C ASN A 369 34.64 30.76 6.38
N VAL A 370 33.68 31.63 6.64
CA VAL A 370 32.24 31.35 6.55
C VAL A 370 31.60 32.44 5.70
N SER A 371 30.73 32.04 4.76
CA SER A 371 29.98 32.98 3.94
C SER A 371 28.49 32.68 3.99
N LEU A 372 27.69 33.73 4.18
CA LEU A 372 26.24 33.71 3.99
C LEU A 372 25.91 34.41 2.69
N SER A 373 25.20 33.72 1.80
CA SER A 373 24.71 34.27 0.54
C SER A 373 23.20 34.12 0.46
N ILE A 374 22.51 35.21 0.15
CA ILE A 374 21.05 35.25 -0.04
C ILE A 374 20.77 35.72 -1.47
N GLY A 375 19.85 35.06 -2.17
CA GLY A 375 19.50 35.43 -3.53
C GLY A 375 18.31 34.66 -4.08
N SER A 376 18.07 34.77 -5.39
CA SER A 376 17.06 33.98 -6.10
C SER A 376 17.68 33.31 -7.32
N LYS A 377 17.21 32.10 -7.61
CA LYS A 377 17.59 31.33 -8.80
C LYS A 377 16.39 30.50 -9.26
N GLU A 378 16.08 30.55 -10.57
CA GLU A 378 15.05 29.69 -11.18
C GLU A 378 13.68 29.77 -10.45
N GLU A 379 13.23 30.99 -10.09
CA GLU A 379 11.96 31.25 -9.36
C GLU A 379 11.92 30.70 -7.92
N GLN A 380 13.08 30.37 -7.35
CA GLN A 380 13.23 29.98 -5.95
C GLN A 380 14.18 30.93 -5.23
N PHE A 381 13.76 31.38 -4.05
CA PHE A 381 14.65 32.08 -3.12
C PHE A 381 15.61 31.08 -2.49
N TYR A 382 16.88 31.46 -2.30
CA TYR A 382 17.86 30.60 -1.65
C TYR A 382 18.64 31.31 -0.54
N ILE A 383 18.96 30.53 0.49
CA ILE A 383 19.84 30.89 1.59
C ILE A 383 20.98 29.89 1.59
N GLN A 384 22.20 30.35 1.35
CA GLN A 384 23.38 29.49 1.30
C GLN A 384 24.36 29.88 2.40
N VAL A 385 24.72 28.90 3.23
CA VAL A 385 25.83 29.00 4.19
C VAL A 385 26.93 28.06 3.74
N LYS A 386 28.13 28.61 3.54
CA LYS A 386 29.33 27.87 3.16
C LYS A 386 30.43 28.11 4.18
N ASP A 387 31.10 27.04 4.59
CA ASP A 387 32.20 27.05 5.53
C ASP A 387 33.43 26.29 4.99
N THR A 388 34.59 26.57 5.59
CA THR A 388 35.85 25.84 5.36
C THR A 388 36.22 24.99 6.56
N GLY A 389 35.23 24.38 7.20
CA GLY A 389 35.40 23.57 8.40
C GLY A 389 35.83 22.13 8.11
N ILE A 390 35.64 21.26 9.11
CA ILE A 390 36.05 19.85 9.06
C ILE A 390 35.28 19.00 8.03
N GLY A 391 34.21 19.53 7.44
CA GLY A 391 33.34 18.78 6.52
C GLY A 391 32.57 17.63 7.18
N ILE A 392 31.84 16.88 6.37
CA ILE A 392 30.99 15.76 6.79
C ILE A 392 31.28 14.55 5.89
N GLU A 393 31.48 13.39 6.51
CA GLU A 393 31.66 12.13 5.78
C GLU A 393 30.38 11.74 5.03
N GLN A 394 30.52 11.14 3.84
CA GLN A 394 29.36 10.80 3.00
C GLN A 394 28.36 9.85 3.69
N GLU A 395 28.84 8.96 4.56
CA GLU A 395 28.00 8.03 5.31
C GLU A 395 27.11 8.73 6.35
N ALA A 396 27.52 9.91 6.82
CA ALA A 396 26.79 10.70 7.81
C ALA A 396 25.76 11.66 7.19
N LEU A 397 25.94 12.07 5.92
CA LEU A 397 25.08 13.04 5.23
C LEU A 397 23.57 12.71 5.31
N PRO A 398 23.11 11.46 5.12
CA PRO A 398 21.67 11.15 5.19
C PRO A 398 21.07 11.37 6.58
N ARG A 399 21.91 11.42 7.61
CA ARG A 399 21.51 11.36 9.02
C ARG A 399 21.64 12.69 9.75
N ILE A 400 22.28 13.71 9.18
CA ILE A 400 22.56 14.97 9.90
C ILE A 400 21.32 15.78 10.26
N PHE A 401 20.19 15.50 9.61
CA PHE A 401 18.89 16.07 9.94
C PHE A 401 18.09 15.22 10.96
N GLU A 402 18.59 14.06 11.36
CA GLU A 402 18.00 13.29 12.46
C GLU A 402 18.14 14.08 13.76
N ARG A 403 17.09 14.07 14.58
CA ARG A 403 17.07 14.75 15.89
C ARG A 403 18.18 14.18 16.77
N PHE A 404 18.94 15.06 17.44
CA PHE A 404 20.04 14.70 18.34
C PHE A 404 21.23 13.99 17.67
N TYR A 405 21.24 13.87 16.34
CA TYR A 405 22.36 13.26 15.65
C TYR A 405 23.59 14.18 15.67
N ARG A 406 24.75 13.58 15.93
CA ARG A 406 26.06 14.25 15.89
C ARG A 406 27.09 13.26 15.36
N VAL A 407 27.94 13.73 14.44
CA VAL A 407 29.00 12.92 13.82
C VAL A 407 30.03 12.45 14.86
N ASP A 408 30.38 13.30 15.83
CA ASP A 408 31.39 12.96 16.84
C ASP A 408 30.99 13.38 18.28
N LYS A 409 30.50 12.42 19.07
CA LYS A 409 29.98 12.66 20.44
C LYS A 409 31.05 13.09 21.46
N ALA A 410 32.34 12.86 21.17
CA ALA A 410 33.43 13.21 22.09
C ALA A 410 33.92 14.65 21.89
N ARG A 411 34.08 15.08 20.64
CA ARG A 411 34.49 16.45 20.27
C ARG A 411 33.35 17.46 20.41
N SER A 412 32.12 17.07 20.05
CA SER A 412 30.95 17.97 20.05
C SER A 412 30.33 18.26 21.42
N ARG A 413 30.84 17.66 22.51
CA ARG A 413 30.43 18.03 23.87
C ARG A 413 31.00 19.39 24.30
N ASN A 414 32.15 19.77 23.75
CA ASN A 414 32.81 21.05 24.06
C ASN A 414 32.32 22.21 23.19
N THR A 415 31.63 21.94 22.06
CA THR A 415 31.12 22.97 21.15
C THR A 415 29.67 23.38 21.42
N GLY A 416 29.00 22.79 22.42
CA GLY A 416 27.75 23.30 22.98
C GLY A 416 26.46 23.10 22.16
N GLY A 417 26.53 22.61 20.92
CA GLY A 417 25.33 22.42 20.09
C GLY A 417 24.33 21.43 20.70
N THR A 418 23.03 21.66 20.53
CA THR A 418 21.94 20.78 21.02
C THR A 418 21.77 19.52 20.17
N GLY A 419 22.18 19.56 18.90
CA GLY A 419 21.91 18.51 17.91
C GLY A 419 20.47 18.56 17.36
N LEU A 420 19.72 19.64 17.67
CA LEU A 420 18.38 19.87 17.14
C LEU A 420 18.36 20.93 16.02
N GLY A 421 19.39 21.79 15.93
CA GLY A 421 19.44 22.90 14.97
C GLY A 421 19.14 22.51 13.51
N LEU A 422 19.82 21.49 12.96
CA LEU A 422 19.55 21.04 11.59
C LEU A 422 18.17 20.38 11.43
N ALA A 423 17.67 19.69 12.45
CA ALA A 423 16.31 19.15 12.42
C ALA A 423 15.26 20.27 12.40
N ILE A 424 15.49 21.36 13.13
CA ILE A 424 14.64 22.56 13.10
C ILE A 424 14.71 23.22 11.71
N VAL A 425 15.90 23.36 11.13
CA VAL A 425 16.06 23.88 9.76
C VAL A 425 15.25 23.05 8.78
N LYS A 426 15.39 21.72 8.82
CA LYS A 426 14.62 20.81 7.96
C LYS A 426 13.12 21.02 8.09
N HIS A 427 12.60 21.05 9.31
CA HIS A 427 11.17 21.19 9.52
C HIS A 427 10.66 22.58 9.09
N ILE A 428 11.41 23.65 9.34
CA ILE A 428 11.06 25.00 8.87
C ILE A 428 10.96 25.02 7.35
N VAL A 429 11.91 24.40 6.65
CA VAL A 429 11.91 24.36 5.18
C VAL A 429 10.75 23.53 4.64
N GLU A 430 10.45 22.38 5.27
CA GLU A 430 9.31 21.52 4.91
C GLU A 430 7.96 22.25 5.05
N VAL A 431 7.74 23.01 6.13
CA VAL A 431 6.49 23.77 6.31
C VAL A 431 6.39 24.95 5.33
N HIS A 432 7.50 25.43 4.78
CA HIS A 432 7.54 26.42 3.69
C HIS A 432 7.50 25.77 2.30
N HIS A 433 7.32 24.44 2.20
CA HIS A 433 7.36 23.70 0.93
C HIS A 433 8.67 23.87 0.14
N GLY A 434 9.78 24.12 0.84
CA GLY A 434 11.10 24.28 0.28
C GLY A 434 11.91 22.99 0.19
N ASP A 435 13.16 23.12 -0.22
CA ASP A 435 14.12 22.00 -0.32
C ASP A 435 15.47 22.39 0.31
N ILE A 436 16.26 21.39 0.73
CA ILE A 436 17.60 21.60 1.30
C ILE A 436 18.62 20.74 0.56
N LYS A 437 19.64 21.39 0.03
CA LYS A 437 20.80 20.76 -0.59
C LYS A 437 22.04 20.91 0.28
N ILE A 438 22.79 19.82 0.42
CA ILE A 438 24.08 19.83 1.12
C ILE A 438 25.16 19.28 0.19
N GLU A 439 26.28 19.99 0.17
CA GLU A 439 27.52 19.58 -0.49
C GLU A 439 28.62 19.68 0.56
N SER A 440 29.22 18.55 0.94
CA SER A 440 30.27 18.51 1.96
C SER A 440 31.31 17.47 1.58
N GLU A 441 32.58 17.80 1.84
CA GLU A 441 33.71 16.90 1.72
C GLU A 441 34.58 17.03 2.98
N GLN A 442 34.99 15.88 3.52
CA GLN A 442 35.79 15.82 4.73
C GLN A 442 37.07 16.65 4.57
N ASP A 443 37.41 17.41 5.61
CA ASP A 443 38.55 18.35 5.69
C ASP A 443 38.56 19.48 4.64
N THR A 444 37.46 19.66 3.90
CA THR A 444 37.33 20.70 2.87
C THR A 444 36.30 21.77 3.26
N GLY A 445 35.20 21.35 3.89
CA GLY A 445 34.14 22.23 4.39
C GLY A 445 32.75 21.77 3.97
N THR A 446 31.73 22.54 4.36
CA THR A 446 30.33 22.24 4.07
C THR A 446 29.65 23.43 3.41
N THR A 447 28.79 23.16 2.43
CA THR A 447 27.86 24.12 1.84
C THR A 447 26.44 23.60 2.03
N ILE A 448 25.61 24.35 2.74
CA ILE A 448 24.19 24.07 2.91
C ILE A 448 23.41 25.16 2.19
N THR A 449 22.55 24.76 1.26
CA THR A 449 21.67 25.65 0.51
C THR A 449 20.23 25.28 0.78
N VAL A 450 19.47 26.22 1.33
CA VAL A 450 18.03 26.13 1.53
C VAL A 450 17.36 26.85 0.38
N PHE A 451 16.36 26.22 -0.24
CA PHE A 451 15.51 26.77 -1.28
C PHE A 451 14.11 26.95 -0.74
N LEU A 452 13.52 28.12 -0.88
CA LEU A 452 12.14 28.42 -0.55
C LEU A 452 11.41 28.89 -1.83
N PRO A 453 10.15 28.50 -2.04
CA PRO A 453 9.37 28.99 -3.18
C PRO A 453 9.18 30.51 -3.09
N GLN A 454 9.30 31.22 -4.23
CA GLN A 454 9.15 32.67 -4.28
C GLN A 454 7.68 33.12 -4.13
N ASP A 455 6.76 32.31 -4.67
CA ASP A 455 5.31 32.42 -4.46
C ASP A 455 4.84 31.12 -3.80
N ASN A 456 4.25 31.20 -2.60
CA ASN A 456 3.76 30.00 -1.93
C ASN A 456 2.45 29.55 -2.61
N PRO A 457 2.35 28.32 -3.16
CA PRO A 457 1.08 27.83 -3.67
C PRO A 457 0.10 27.65 -2.50
N LEU A 458 -0.92 28.52 -2.46
CA LEU A 458 -2.06 28.46 -1.51
C LEU A 458 -2.74 27.09 -1.44
#